data_AF-A0A0G2J8G3-F1
#
_entry.id   AF-A0A0G2J8G3-F1
#
_cell.length_a   1.000
_cell.length_b   1.000
_cell.length_c   1.000
_cell.angle_alpha   90.00
_cell.angle_beta   90.00
_cell.angle_gamma   90.00
#
_symmetry.space_group_name_H-M   'P 1'
#
loop_
_entity.id
_entity.type
_entity.pdbx_description
1 polymer ?
#
loop_
_entity_poly.entity_id
_entity_poly.type
_entity_poly.pdbx_seq_one_letter_code
_entity_poly.pdbx_strand_id
1 'polypeptide(L)'
;MGLLEYEGAFVFGTGLPSGVFRFAGHTVLGVYMSSASTTYNYVKNHAAIVQQPPFHPNTLYLSHLASKWSTIGFWWNFAMWIPTLAAPSLVVTIIGLFDVTLMVYFGIITVHQGAYIPHSTGPCRTADTWQVPMNGNGSYFRILETLNTYPDKPETHILSDKICKDFVSQWRLGVGSLVIYILVSFSNVIIGLIVSIRGIRSQMPPEGRRKEPYIFTALKVVLLIPYCIYYGLIILSRLSIYALPYSIQSRIRFGLRYINKASQVVYVPIQELLQKTPISLTCFKRRRSPPEHKEVQVETKSESAPLARFLHIDVLTLVAQHLHYQDLLNLSLASKEMRRTLFPDGHFGNGARILRIYACDRDTKAGCFSCGEIRRFTRQQLDIYHEETCKPFCSPCYYNKISTPPENYGNHCNRKATLPAYAHGIRGHFGISTVENGRLLCGLCNSLSSNECLAQRYEQEQIKMKRKLKHKEYRDDFTCNNCSKALPSWGPRWWVCLGCKGECTDPLHPPWGFKPSQQQDIAGITGFALLEV
;
A
#
# COMPACT_ATOMS: atom_id res chain seq x y z
N MET A 1 -4.47 -9.29 1.39
CA MET A 1 -3.96 -9.86 2.64
C MET A 1 -3.48 -8.77 3.59
N GLY A 2 -2.27 -8.21 3.43
CA GLY A 2 -1.57 -7.41 4.46
C GLY A 2 -2.12 -6.05 4.93
N LEU A 3 -3.44 -5.88 5.09
CA LEU A 3 -4.06 -4.77 5.84
C LEU A 3 -5.02 -5.33 6.91
N LEU A 4 -5.77 -6.40 6.59
CA LEU A 4 -6.58 -7.17 7.55
C LEU A 4 -5.75 -7.75 8.71
N GLU A 5 -4.48 -8.09 8.45
CA GLU A 5 -3.52 -8.60 9.45
C GLU A 5 -3.12 -7.56 10.52
N TYR A 6 -3.54 -6.29 10.36
CA TYR A 6 -3.18 -5.18 11.24
C TYR A 6 -4.40 -4.47 11.87
N GLU A 7 -5.60 -5.04 11.82
CA GLU A 7 -6.80 -4.43 12.43
C GLU A 7 -6.62 -4.15 13.94
N GLY A 8 -5.86 -5.00 14.65
CA GLY A 8 -5.48 -4.79 16.05
C GLY A 8 -4.65 -3.52 16.32
N ALA A 9 -4.11 -2.85 15.29
CA ALA A 9 -3.43 -1.57 15.44
C ALA A 9 -4.40 -0.39 15.67
N PHE A 10 -5.71 -0.60 15.53
CA PHE A 10 -6.71 0.47 15.44
C PHE A 10 -7.68 0.46 16.65
N VAL A 11 -7.17 0.78 17.84
CA VAL A 11 -7.96 0.81 19.08
C VAL A 11 -8.53 2.21 19.34
N PHE A 12 -9.87 2.32 19.41
CA PHE A 12 -10.59 3.56 19.68
C PHE A 12 -10.44 4.05 21.13
N GLY A 13 -10.77 5.33 21.38
CA GLY A 13 -10.74 5.96 22.71
C GLY A 13 -9.35 6.32 23.25
N THR A 14 -8.29 5.97 22.54
CA THR A 14 -6.90 6.25 22.96
C THR A 14 -6.54 7.74 22.95
N GLY A 15 -7.24 8.55 22.15
CA GLY A 15 -7.09 10.00 22.13
C GLY A 15 -7.76 10.76 23.29
N LEU A 16 -8.48 10.07 24.20
CA LEU A 16 -9.18 10.72 25.33
C LEU A 16 -8.30 11.69 26.15
N PRO A 17 -7.07 11.32 26.60
CA PRO A 17 -6.22 12.23 27.37
C PRO A 17 -5.79 13.46 26.56
N SER A 18 -5.43 13.25 25.29
CA SER A 18 -5.09 14.36 24.39
C SER A 18 -6.28 15.28 24.15
N GLY A 19 -7.50 14.77 23.99
CA GLY A 19 -8.69 15.59 23.82
C GLY A 19 -8.98 16.50 25.02
N VAL A 20 -8.66 16.06 26.25
CA VAL A 20 -8.74 16.90 27.46
C VAL A 20 -7.65 17.99 27.44
N PHE A 21 -6.40 17.64 27.14
CA PHE A 21 -5.33 18.65 27.03
C PHE A 21 -5.56 19.64 25.88
N ARG A 22 -6.09 19.19 24.73
CA ARG A 22 -6.51 20.05 23.61
C ARG A 22 -7.65 20.99 24.02
N PHE A 23 -8.63 20.51 24.79
CA PHE A 23 -9.71 21.36 25.30
C PHE A 23 -9.15 22.54 26.10
N ALA A 24 -8.33 22.26 27.12
CA ALA A 24 -7.64 23.30 27.91
C ALA A 24 -6.70 24.18 27.06
N GLY A 25 -6.09 23.60 26.02
CA GLY A 25 -5.22 24.30 25.08
C GLY A 25 -5.89 25.46 24.33
N HIS A 26 -7.19 25.41 24.03
CA HIS A 26 -7.86 26.46 23.25
C HIS A 26 -7.70 27.85 23.86
N THR A 27 -7.91 27.99 25.17
CA THR A 27 -7.82 29.28 25.86
C THR A 27 -6.40 29.82 25.85
N VAL A 28 -5.41 28.97 26.20
CA VAL A 28 -4.00 29.38 26.26
C VAL A 28 -3.46 29.73 24.88
N LEU A 29 -3.72 28.88 23.87
CA LEU A 29 -3.31 29.10 22.48
C LEU A 29 -4.02 30.28 21.84
N GLY A 30 -5.30 30.51 22.14
CA GLY A 30 -6.07 31.65 21.61
C GLY A 30 -5.57 32.99 22.12
N VAL A 31 -5.31 33.09 23.44
CA VAL A 31 -4.72 34.30 24.04
C VAL A 31 -3.27 34.48 23.56
N TYR A 32 -2.48 33.40 23.47
CA TYR A 32 -1.12 33.46 22.91
C TYR A 32 -1.11 33.92 21.45
N MET A 33 -2.02 33.40 20.62
CA MET A 33 -2.17 33.79 19.21
C MET A 33 -2.53 35.27 19.04
N SER A 34 -3.47 35.77 19.85
CA SER A 34 -3.86 37.18 19.85
C SER A 34 -2.67 38.07 20.27
N SER A 35 -2.04 37.76 21.40
CA SER A 35 -0.89 38.48 21.94
C SER A 35 0.29 38.50 20.96
N ALA A 36 0.71 37.34 20.44
CA ALA A 36 1.84 37.24 19.53
C ALA A 36 1.59 37.95 18.18
N SER A 37 0.35 37.97 17.70
CA SER A 37 -0.02 38.70 16.48
C SER A 37 -0.01 40.21 16.68
N THR A 38 -0.49 40.70 17.82
CA THR A 38 -0.38 42.12 18.20
C THR A 38 1.09 42.55 18.29
N THR A 39 1.93 41.80 19.03
CA THR A 39 3.37 42.09 19.14
C THR A 39 4.07 42.03 17.78
N TYR A 40 3.76 41.05 16.94
CA TYR A 40 4.34 40.98 15.59
C TYR A 40 3.97 42.19 14.73
N ASN A 41 2.69 42.57 14.67
CA ASN A 41 2.27 43.73 13.87
C ASN A 41 2.92 45.03 14.39
N TYR A 42 3.00 45.20 15.70
CA TYR A 42 3.65 46.34 16.34
C TYR A 42 5.16 46.40 16.05
N VAL A 43 5.88 45.28 16.17
CA VAL A 43 7.31 45.19 15.82
C VAL A 43 7.56 45.34 14.32
N LYS A 44 6.66 44.83 13.47
CA LYS A 44 6.72 44.94 12.01
C LYS A 44 6.63 46.38 11.54
N ASN A 45 5.70 47.17 12.09
CA ASN A 45 5.53 48.58 11.73
C ASN A 45 6.77 49.43 12.10
N HIS A 46 7.58 48.97 13.06
CA HIS A 46 8.77 49.64 13.56
C HIS A 46 10.09 48.92 13.20
N ALA A 47 10.05 47.99 12.26
CA ALA A 47 11.16 47.10 11.92
C ALA A 47 12.48 47.83 11.60
N ALA A 48 12.39 48.96 10.91
CA ALA A 48 13.54 49.77 10.50
C ALA A 48 14.37 50.32 11.67
N ILE A 49 13.81 50.36 12.89
CA ILE A 49 14.48 50.82 14.11
C ILE A 49 14.74 49.63 15.05
N VAL A 50 13.74 48.76 15.23
CA VAL A 50 13.78 47.59 16.13
C VAL A 50 14.85 46.55 15.71
N GLN A 51 15.25 46.50 14.44
CA GLN A 51 16.28 45.58 13.95
C GLN A 51 17.71 46.15 13.94
N GLN A 52 17.92 47.43 14.25
CA GLN A 52 19.26 48.01 14.22
C GLN A 52 20.09 47.57 15.44
N PRO A 53 21.42 47.43 15.31
CA PRO A 53 22.31 47.39 16.46
C PRO A 53 22.03 48.62 17.35
N PRO A 54 21.83 48.44 18.66
CA PRO A 54 22.36 47.34 19.47
C PRO A 54 21.34 46.22 19.79
N PHE A 55 20.14 46.24 19.20
CA PHE A 55 19.10 45.26 19.49
C PHE A 55 19.36 43.90 18.85
N HIS A 56 18.72 42.87 19.41
CA HIS A 56 18.87 41.50 18.91
C HIS A 56 18.27 41.40 17.48
N PRO A 57 19.09 41.13 16.44
CA PRO A 57 18.70 41.36 15.04
C PRO A 57 17.51 40.49 14.58
N ASN A 58 17.35 39.32 15.21
CA ASN A 58 16.31 38.36 14.92
C ASN A 58 14.95 38.70 15.57
N THR A 59 14.80 39.84 16.27
CA THR A 59 13.57 40.16 17.02
C THR A 59 12.31 40.20 16.14
N LEU A 60 12.37 40.80 14.95
CA LEU A 60 11.25 40.78 13.99
C LEU A 60 10.94 39.34 13.52
N TYR A 61 11.98 38.56 13.21
CA TYR A 61 11.86 37.18 12.73
C TYR A 61 11.25 36.25 13.79
N LEU A 62 11.67 36.37 15.04
CA LEU A 62 11.16 35.60 16.17
C LEU A 62 9.72 35.98 16.52
N SER A 63 9.36 37.27 16.45
CA SER A 63 7.96 37.71 16.60
C SER A 63 7.08 37.21 15.45
N HIS A 64 7.58 37.21 14.20
CA HIS A 64 6.88 36.61 13.05
C HIS A 64 6.68 35.10 13.23
N LEU A 65 7.71 34.36 13.66
CA LEU A 65 7.60 32.93 13.96
C LEU A 65 6.60 32.68 15.10
N ALA A 66 6.62 33.48 16.17
CA ALA A 66 5.67 33.38 17.27
C ALA A 66 4.23 33.53 16.76
N SER A 67 3.90 34.63 16.08
CA SER A 67 2.57 34.89 15.51
C SER A 67 2.13 33.78 14.53
N LYS A 68 3.03 33.34 13.63
CA LYS A 68 2.72 32.31 12.63
C LYS A 68 2.47 30.94 13.27
N TRP A 69 3.34 30.49 14.16
CA TRP A 69 3.20 29.16 14.78
C TRP A 69 2.15 29.12 15.89
N SER A 70 1.89 30.22 16.60
CA SER A 70 0.73 30.31 17.50
C SER A 70 -0.59 30.22 16.72
N THR A 71 -0.66 30.86 15.55
CA THR A 71 -1.84 30.79 14.67
C THR A 71 -2.05 29.38 14.12
N ILE A 72 -0.99 28.74 13.60
CA ILE A 72 -1.07 27.34 13.13
C ILE A 72 -1.44 26.40 14.28
N GLY A 73 -0.83 26.56 15.46
CA GLY A 73 -1.10 25.75 16.65
C GLY A 73 -2.53 25.88 17.14
N PHE A 74 -3.09 27.09 17.21
CA PHE A 74 -4.48 27.31 17.59
C PHE A 74 -5.46 26.62 16.64
N TRP A 75 -5.33 26.86 15.32
CA TRP A 75 -6.24 26.26 14.33
C TRP A 75 -6.08 24.75 14.22
N TRP A 76 -4.87 24.21 14.35
CA TRP A 76 -4.64 22.77 14.43
C TRP A 76 -5.25 22.15 15.68
N ASN A 77 -5.09 22.80 16.85
CA ASN A 77 -5.68 22.32 18.10
C ASN A 77 -7.21 22.23 18.01
N PHE A 78 -7.83 23.27 17.46
CA PHE A 78 -9.28 23.32 17.20
C PHE A 78 -9.73 22.25 16.20
N ALA A 79 -9.10 22.19 15.03
CA ALA A 79 -9.47 21.23 13.98
C ALA A 79 -9.30 19.77 14.40
N MET A 80 -8.27 19.45 15.20
CA MET A 80 -7.97 18.08 15.63
C MET A 80 -8.56 17.69 17.00
N TRP A 81 -9.25 18.59 17.71
CA TRP A 81 -9.83 18.28 19.02
C TRP A 81 -10.81 17.10 18.98
N ILE A 82 -11.90 17.22 18.22
CA ILE A 82 -12.92 16.17 18.08
C ILE A 82 -12.36 14.95 17.29
N PRO A 83 -11.64 15.11 16.17
CA PRO A 83 -11.03 13.98 15.47
C PRO A 83 -10.08 13.14 16.34
N THR A 84 -9.29 13.74 17.24
CA THR A 84 -8.39 12.97 18.12
C THR A 84 -9.18 12.06 19.07
N LEU A 85 -10.32 12.51 19.59
CA LEU A 85 -11.19 11.71 20.48
C LEU A 85 -11.76 10.48 19.77
N ALA A 86 -12.17 10.62 18.51
CA ALA A 86 -12.78 9.56 17.71
C ALA A 86 -11.76 8.69 16.95
N ALA A 87 -10.49 9.11 16.86
CA ALA A 87 -9.48 8.41 16.09
C ALA A 87 -9.02 7.09 16.76
N PRO A 88 -8.71 6.05 15.96
CA PRO A 88 -8.06 4.84 16.45
C PRO A 88 -6.56 5.07 16.71
N SER A 89 -5.96 4.25 17.57
CA SER A 89 -4.63 4.44 18.18
C SER A 89 -3.46 4.71 17.23
N LEU A 90 -3.44 4.08 16.05
CA LEU A 90 -2.41 4.35 15.05
C LEU A 90 -2.59 5.73 14.38
N VAL A 91 -3.83 6.17 14.17
CA VAL A 91 -4.13 7.52 13.64
C VAL A 91 -3.87 8.60 14.69
N VAL A 92 -4.18 8.33 15.96
CA VAL A 92 -3.78 9.16 17.10
C VAL A 92 -2.27 9.34 17.15
N THR A 93 -1.49 8.27 16.95
CA THR A 93 -0.03 8.34 16.82
C THR A 93 0.42 9.27 15.68
N ILE A 94 -0.21 9.17 14.50
CA ILE A 94 0.12 10.00 13.32
C ILE A 94 -0.18 11.48 13.60
N ILE A 95 -1.30 11.81 14.24
CA ILE A 95 -1.63 13.16 14.70
C ILE A 95 -0.55 13.66 15.67
N GLY A 96 -0.12 12.80 16.61
CA GLY A 96 0.94 13.08 17.58
C GLY A 96 2.28 13.47 16.97
N LEU A 97 2.66 12.92 15.81
CA LEU A 97 3.91 13.29 15.12
C LEU A 97 3.87 14.75 14.60
N PHE A 98 2.70 15.26 14.23
CA PHE A 98 2.52 16.67 13.90
C PHE A 98 2.48 17.55 15.16
N ASP A 99 1.87 17.07 16.26
CA ASP A 99 1.92 17.77 17.54
C ASP A 99 3.37 17.94 18.05
N VAL A 100 4.23 16.92 17.89
CA VAL A 100 5.68 16.99 18.19
C VAL A 100 6.36 18.08 17.35
N THR A 101 5.94 18.28 16.10
CA THR A 101 6.49 19.34 15.24
C THR A 101 6.13 20.73 15.78
N LEU A 102 4.87 20.93 16.19
CA LEU A 102 4.43 22.17 16.83
C LEU A 102 5.13 22.42 18.18
N MET A 103 5.29 21.37 18.99
CA MET A 103 6.04 21.39 20.24
C MET A 103 7.50 21.85 20.03
N VAL A 104 8.19 21.33 19.01
CA VAL A 104 9.57 21.74 18.69
C VAL A 104 9.63 23.21 18.27
N TYR A 105 8.70 23.70 17.43
CA TYR A 105 8.68 25.12 17.05
C TYR A 105 8.39 26.04 18.24
N PHE A 106 7.44 25.70 19.12
CA PHE A 106 7.22 26.47 20.36
C PHE A 106 8.44 26.43 21.29
N GLY A 107 9.18 25.32 21.36
CA GLY A 107 10.44 25.23 22.09
C GLY A 107 11.48 26.22 21.56
N ILE A 108 11.76 26.16 20.25
CA ILE A 108 12.72 27.05 19.57
C ILE A 108 12.36 28.52 19.78
N ILE A 109 11.08 28.89 19.57
CA ILE A 109 10.61 30.26 19.71
C ILE A 109 10.76 30.73 21.17
N THR A 110 10.30 29.95 22.14
CA THR A 110 10.30 30.33 23.56
C THR A 110 11.73 30.50 24.11
N VAL A 111 12.66 29.64 23.70
CA VAL A 111 14.08 29.73 24.09
C VAL A 111 14.74 30.96 23.48
N HIS A 112 14.56 31.23 22.18
CA HIS A 112 15.16 32.41 21.54
C HIS A 112 14.50 33.74 21.97
N GLN A 113 13.22 33.73 22.34
CA GLN A 113 12.57 34.92 22.94
C GLN A 113 13.12 35.25 24.33
N GLY A 114 13.51 34.25 25.12
CA GLY A 114 14.15 34.44 26.42
C GLY A 114 15.52 35.15 26.39
N ALA A 115 16.13 35.30 25.21
CA ALA A 115 17.38 36.05 25.05
C ALA A 115 17.19 37.58 25.16
N TYR A 116 15.98 38.10 24.90
CA TYR A 116 15.69 39.54 24.90
C TYR A 116 14.43 39.94 25.69
N ILE A 117 13.59 38.97 26.09
CA ILE A 117 12.43 39.20 26.97
C ILE A 117 12.78 38.73 28.40
N PRO A 118 12.64 39.57 29.44
CA PRO A 118 12.89 39.13 30.81
C PRO A 118 11.88 38.06 31.26
N HIS A 119 12.36 36.96 31.86
CA HIS A 119 11.49 35.84 32.27
C HIS A 119 10.51 36.16 33.41
N SER A 120 10.59 37.35 34.02
CA SER A 120 9.69 37.80 35.07
C SER A 120 9.30 39.27 34.93
N THR A 121 8.21 39.66 35.58
CA THR A 121 7.68 41.03 35.59
C THR A 121 8.43 41.97 36.55
N GLY A 122 9.39 41.47 37.33
CA GLY A 122 10.20 42.25 38.26
C GLY A 122 11.09 43.29 37.53
N PRO A 123 11.96 42.87 36.60
CA PRO A 123 12.76 43.76 35.77
C PRO A 123 11.96 44.80 34.97
N CYS A 124 10.69 44.54 34.66
CA CYS A 124 9.84 45.52 33.98
C CYS A 124 9.54 46.78 34.81
N ARG A 125 9.84 46.81 36.12
CA ARG A 125 9.80 48.05 36.93
C ARG A 125 10.84 49.08 36.49
N THR A 126 11.93 48.62 35.88
CA THR A 126 13.03 49.42 35.33
C THR A 126 13.22 49.03 33.86
N ALA A 127 12.10 48.94 33.12
CA ALA A 127 12.09 48.55 31.72
C ALA A 127 12.84 49.55 30.84
N ASP A 128 12.88 50.82 31.24
CA ASP A 128 13.63 51.94 30.67
C ASP A 128 15.16 51.74 30.69
N THR A 129 15.66 51.01 31.69
CA THR A 129 17.07 50.69 31.91
C THR A 129 17.40 49.20 31.72
N TRP A 130 16.47 48.40 31.18
CA TRP A 130 16.70 47.00 30.87
C TRP A 130 17.65 46.82 29.67
N GLN A 131 18.79 46.16 29.90
CA GLN A 131 19.80 45.87 28.86
C GLN A 131 20.22 47.11 28.04
N VAL A 132 20.47 48.25 28.72
CA VAL A 132 20.91 49.48 28.04
C VAL A 132 22.24 49.26 27.32
N PRO A 133 22.34 49.63 26.03
CA PRO A 133 23.58 49.55 25.26
C PRO A 133 24.60 50.61 25.68
N MET A 134 25.89 50.31 25.47
CA MET A 134 27.01 51.22 25.79
C MET A 134 26.97 52.59 25.06
N ASN A 135 26.17 52.74 24.01
CA ASN A 135 25.97 54.03 23.33
C ASN A 135 24.94 54.95 24.01
N GLY A 136 24.26 54.50 25.08
CA GLY A 136 23.34 55.31 25.88
C GLY A 136 21.95 55.54 25.28
N ASN A 137 21.60 54.92 24.13
CA ASN A 137 20.35 55.15 23.40
C ASN A 137 19.06 54.61 24.09
N GLY A 138 19.10 54.34 25.41
CA GLY A 138 17.99 53.77 26.17
C GLY A 138 17.77 52.27 25.93
N SER A 139 16.86 51.67 26.70
CA SER A 139 16.50 50.26 26.52
C SER A 139 15.67 49.98 25.27
N TYR A 140 15.54 48.70 24.94
CA TYR A 140 14.61 48.21 23.94
C TYR A 140 13.17 48.69 24.20
N PHE A 141 12.68 48.56 25.44
CA PHE A 141 11.32 48.95 25.79
C PHE A 141 11.11 50.47 25.80
N ARG A 142 12.14 51.28 26.10
CA ARG A 142 12.08 52.75 26.01
C ARG A 142 12.00 53.26 24.57
N ILE A 143 12.71 52.62 23.65
CA ILE A 143 12.60 52.94 22.22
C ILE A 143 11.21 52.54 21.68
N LEU A 144 10.66 51.38 22.09
CA LEU A 144 9.27 51.02 21.76
C LEU A 144 8.24 52.05 22.29
N GLU A 145 8.33 52.44 23.56
CA GLU A 145 7.48 53.48 24.18
C GLU A 145 7.52 54.79 23.40
N THR A 146 8.72 55.25 23.01
CA THR A 146 8.91 56.46 22.19
C THR A 146 8.19 56.33 20.84
N LEU A 147 8.30 55.17 20.18
CA LEU A 147 7.67 54.91 18.87
C LEU A 147 6.15 54.74 18.94
N ASN A 148 5.59 54.31 20.07
CA ASN A 148 4.14 54.23 20.25
C ASN A 148 3.48 55.61 20.51
N THR A 149 4.28 56.64 20.81
CA THR A 149 3.81 57.93 21.33
C THR A 149 3.73 59.02 20.26
N TYR A 150 4.42 58.85 19.12
CA TYR A 150 4.75 59.96 18.22
C TYR A 150 4.24 59.73 16.79
N PRO A 151 3.50 60.66 16.15
CA PRO A 151 2.81 61.84 16.69
C PRO A 151 1.27 61.70 16.76
N ASP A 152 0.68 60.69 16.10
CA ASP A 152 -0.73 60.73 15.67
C ASP A 152 -1.78 60.50 16.78
N LYS A 153 -1.38 59.96 17.95
CA LYS A 153 -2.31 59.57 19.04
C LYS A 153 -1.69 59.76 20.44
N PRO A 154 -1.57 61.01 20.93
CA PRO A 154 -1.04 61.29 22.27
C PRO A 154 -1.85 60.66 23.42
N GLU A 155 -3.15 60.42 23.21
CA GLU A 155 -4.02 59.72 24.17
C GLU A 155 -3.62 58.25 24.41
N THR A 156 -2.84 57.65 23.49
CA THR A 156 -2.39 56.26 23.59
C THR A 156 -0.93 56.12 24.04
N HIS A 157 -0.48 56.96 24.96
CA HIS A 157 0.83 56.81 25.61
C HIS A 157 0.91 55.50 26.42
N ILE A 158 1.68 54.53 25.94
CA ILE A 158 1.91 53.24 26.60
C ILE A 158 3.33 53.23 27.18
N LEU A 159 3.41 53.34 28.51
CA LEU A 159 4.66 53.28 29.28
C LEU A 159 5.47 52.01 28.97
N SER A 160 6.80 52.13 28.96
CA SER A 160 7.72 51.01 28.69
C SER A 160 7.61 49.88 29.70
N ASP A 161 7.18 50.16 30.94
CA ASP A 161 6.91 49.14 31.96
C ASP A 161 5.77 48.20 31.54
N LYS A 162 4.72 48.75 30.91
CA LYS A 162 3.57 48.02 30.37
C LYS A 162 3.96 47.24 29.11
N ILE A 163 4.68 47.85 28.17
CA ILE A 163 5.20 47.14 26.98
C ILE A 163 6.05 45.93 27.41
N CYS A 164 6.94 46.12 28.40
CA CYS A 164 7.71 45.02 28.98
C CYS A 164 6.80 43.93 29.57
N LYS A 165 5.84 44.29 30.43
CA LYS A 165 4.89 43.33 31.03
C LYS A 165 4.10 42.55 29.98
N ASP A 166 3.69 43.18 28.89
CA ASP A 166 2.95 42.54 27.80
C ASP A 166 3.84 41.54 27.03
N PHE A 167 5.11 41.87 26.76
CA PHE A 167 6.09 40.92 26.20
C PHE A 167 6.38 39.74 27.17
N VAL A 168 6.52 40.00 28.47
CA VAL A 168 6.69 38.93 29.48
C VAL A 168 5.45 38.03 29.57
N SER A 169 4.25 38.61 29.45
CA SER A 169 2.98 37.89 29.40
C SER A 169 2.92 36.99 28.16
N GLN A 170 3.26 37.51 26.98
CA GLN A 170 3.37 36.73 25.74
C GLN A 170 4.34 35.55 25.89
N TRP A 171 5.54 35.79 26.45
CA TRP A 171 6.53 34.74 26.64
C TRP A 171 6.04 33.64 27.60
N ARG A 172 5.39 34.01 28.70
CA ARG A 172 4.77 33.06 29.64
C ARG A 172 3.63 32.25 29.00
N LEU A 173 2.84 32.86 28.12
CA LEU A 173 1.83 32.17 27.31
C LEU A 173 2.46 31.21 26.29
N GLY A 174 3.64 31.54 25.75
CA GLY A 174 4.46 30.63 24.94
C GLY A 174 4.94 29.41 25.73
N VAL A 175 5.49 29.62 26.93
CA VAL A 175 5.86 28.53 27.86
C VAL A 175 4.65 27.64 28.19
N GLY A 176 3.49 28.24 28.51
CA GLY A 176 2.26 27.50 28.78
C GLY A 176 1.78 26.68 27.58
N SER A 177 1.82 27.26 26.38
CA SER A 177 1.49 26.59 25.12
C SER A 177 2.42 25.40 24.84
N LEU A 178 3.73 25.57 25.10
CA LEU A 178 4.74 24.51 24.98
C LEU A 178 4.47 23.36 25.94
N VAL A 179 4.18 23.63 27.22
CA VAL A 179 3.87 22.58 28.23
C VAL A 179 2.62 21.79 27.83
N ILE A 180 1.56 22.46 27.36
CA ILE A 180 0.36 21.77 26.86
C ILE A 180 0.69 20.91 25.64
N TYR A 181 1.51 21.40 24.70
CA TYR A 181 1.91 20.61 23.54
C TYR A 181 2.85 19.44 23.86
N ILE A 182 3.68 19.52 24.91
CA ILE A 182 4.43 18.36 25.43
C ILE A 182 3.44 17.28 25.91
N LEU A 183 2.42 17.63 26.69
CA LEU A 183 1.42 16.68 27.20
C LEU A 183 0.55 16.07 26.09
N VAL A 184 0.12 16.88 25.11
CA VAL A 184 -0.61 16.42 23.91
C VAL A 184 0.25 15.45 23.09
N SER A 185 1.50 15.84 22.78
CA SER A 185 2.43 15.03 21.97
C SER A 185 2.78 13.71 22.64
N PHE A 186 3.11 13.75 23.93
CA PHE A 186 3.39 12.56 24.74
C PHE A 186 2.19 11.61 24.75
N SER A 187 0.98 12.14 24.99
CA SER A 187 -0.25 11.34 24.99
C SER A 187 -0.47 10.68 23.64
N ASN A 188 -0.42 11.44 22.54
CA ASN A 188 -0.74 10.93 21.21
C ASN A 188 0.29 9.93 20.69
N VAL A 189 1.59 10.22 20.84
CA VAL A 189 2.66 9.34 20.35
C VAL A 189 2.86 8.13 21.27
N ILE A 190 3.06 8.34 22.58
CA ILE A 190 3.49 7.25 23.47
C ILE A 190 2.32 6.33 23.82
N ILE A 191 1.15 6.86 24.20
CA ILE A 191 -0.02 6.03 24.53
C ILE A 191 -0.58 5.39 23.24
N GLY A 192 -0.63 6.14 22.14
CA GLY A 192 -1.03 5.63 20.82
C GLY A 192 -0.18 4.44 20.36
N LEU A 193 1.15 4.53 20.45
CA LEU A 193 2.06 3.42 20.15
C LEU A 193 1.86 2.24 21.10
N ILE A 194 1.86 2.46 22.42
CA ILE A 194 1.72 1.38 23.42
C ILE A 194 0.43 0.59 23.20
N VAL A 195 -0.69 1.27 22.96
CA VAL A 195 -1.98 0.59 22.73
C VAL A 195 -2.01 -0.11 21.37
N SER A 196 -1.47 0.50 20.30
CA SER A 196 -1.40 -0.14 18.97
C SER A 196 -0.55 -1.42 19.00
N ILE A 197 0.57 -1.42 19.73
CA ILE A 197 1.41 -2.62 19.92
C ILE A 197 0.65 -3.67 20.76
N ARG A 198 -0.02 -3.27 21.84
CA ARG A 198 -0.84 -4.19 22.66
C ARG A 198 -1.97 -4.84 21.86
N GLY A 199 -2.64 -4.09 20.98
CA GLY A 199 -3.74 -4.59 20.15
C GLY A 199 -3.29 -5.56 19.05
N ILE A 200 -2.16 -5.31 18.37
CA ILE A 200 -1.57 -6.33 17.47
C ILE A 200 -1.17 -7.58 18.28
N ARG A 201 -0.55 -7.42 19.45
CA ARG A 201 -0.17 -8.57 20.30
C ARG A 201 -1.38 -9.32 20.88
N SER A 202 -2.54 -8.69 21.03
CA SER A 202 -3.77 -9.38 21.50
C SER A 202 -4.39 -10.27 20.42
N GLN A 203 -4.28 -9.89 19.13
CA GLN A 203 -4.69 -10.72 18.00
C GLN A 203 -3.72 -11.88 17.71
N MET A 204 -2.44 -11.77 18.09
CA MET A 204 -1.48 -12.87 17.94
C MET A 204 -1.89 -14.11 18.78
N PRO A 205 -1.76 -15.33 18.23
CA PRO A 205 -1.97 -16.56 18.99
C PRO A 205 -0.99 -16.66 20.18
N PRO A 206 -1.36 -17.34 21.28
CA PRO A 206 -0.60 -17.29 22.54
C PRO A 206 0.85 -17.76 22.40
N GLU A 207 1.11 -18.74 21.52
CA GLU A 207 2.47 -19.16 21.18
C GLU A 207 3.27 -18.08 20.47
N GLY A 208 2.70 -17.42 19.46
CA GLY A 208 3.35 -16.31 18.75
C GLY A 208 3.65 -15.15 19.70
N ARG A 209 2.69 -14.83 20.57
CA ARG A 209 2.83 -13.80 21.62
C ARG A 209 3.95 -14.11 22.63
N ARG A 210 4.24 -15.39 22.91
CA ARG A 210 5.39 -15.80 23.75
C ARG A 210 6.71 -15.81 22.97
N LYS A 211 6.69 -16.17 21.68
CA LYS A 211 7.90 -16.32 20.84
C LYS A 211 8.40 -15.00 20.25
N GLU A 212 7.53 -14.04 19.93
CA GLU A 212 7.92 -12.75 19.35
C GLU A 212 8.25 -11.70 20.43
N PRO A 213 9.50 -11.18 20.52
CA PRO A 213 9.86 -10.12 21.46
C PRO A 213 9.19 -8.78 21.11
N TYR A 214 8.93 -7.96 22.12
CA TYR A 214 8.15 -6.73 22.00
C TYR A 214 8.73 -5.74 20.97
N ILE A 215 10.06 -5.69 20.83
CA ILE A 215 10.76 -4.79 19.90
C ILE A 215 10.37 -5.06 18.44
N PHE A 216 10.20 -6.32 18.02
CA PHE A 216 9.77 -6.60 16.64
C PHE A 216 8.32 -6.20 16.39
N THR A 217 7.42 -6.33 17.36
CA THR A 217 6.05 -5.83 17.19
C THR A 217 5.98 -4.31 17.22
N ALA A 218 6.82 -3.65 18.03
CA ALA A 218 6.99 -2.19 17.98
C ALA A 218 7.52 -1.73 16.61
N LEU A 219 8.52 -2.42 16.05
CA LEU A 219 9.06 -2.12 14.72
C LEU A 219 8.00 -2.30 13.63
N LYS A 220 7.16 -3.35 13.69
CA LYS A 220 6.01 -3.51 12.78
C LYS A 220 5.05 -2.32 12.83
N VAL A 221 4.72 -1.80 14.02
CA VAL A 221 3.88 -0.59 14.17
C VAL A 221 4.56 0.64 13.58
N VAL A 222 5.84 0.85 13.85
CA VAL A 222 6.58 2.01 13.30
C VAL A 222 6.69 1.94 11.77
N LEU A 223 6.86 0.75 11.18
CA LEU A 223 6.86 0.55 9.72
C LEU A 223 5.45 0.68 9.10
N LEU A 224 4.38 0.49 9.88
CA LEU A 224 3.00 0.67 9.43
C LEU A 224 2.60 2.16 9.35
N ILE A 225 3.21 3.05 10.14
CA ILE A 225 2.98 4.50 10.11
C ILE A 225 3.15 5.12 8.70
N PRO A 226 4.30 4.99 8.00
CA PRO A 226 4.47 5.56 6.66
C PRO A 226 3.54 4.91 5.63
N TYR A 227 3.20 3.63 5.79
CA TYR A 227 2.21 2.96 4.94
C TYR A 227 0.80 3.56 5.12
N CYS A 228 0.37 3.81 6.37
CA CYS A 228 -0.90 4.47 6.65
C CYS A 228 -0.94 5.93 6.18
N ILE A 229 0.16 6.67 6.28
CA ILE A 229 0.27 8.03 5.72
C ILE A 229 0.12 7.99 4.19
N TYR A 230 0.86 7.10 3.51
CA TYR A 230 0.78 6.91 2.06
C TYR A 230 -0.63 6.49 1.60
N TYR A 231 -1.27 5.57 2.33
CA TYR A 231 -2.65 5.14 2.05
C TYR A 231 -3.66 6.26 2.30
N GLY A 232 -3.48 7.07 3.35
CA GLY A 232 -4.25 8.28 3.61
C GLY A 232 -4.14 9.31 2.49
N LEU A 233 -2.95 9.53 1.95
CA LEU A 233 -2.73 10.40 0.78
C LEU A 233 -3.39 9.84 -0.49
N ILE A 234 -3.45 8.51 -0.67
CA ILE A 234 -4.23 7.87 -1.74
C ILE A 234 -5.74 8.07 -1.56
N ILE A 235 -6.26 8.01 -0.33
CA ILE A 235 -7.68 8.31 -0.07
C ILE A 235 -7.96 9.79 -0.33
N LEU A 236 -7.14 10.70 0.23
CA LEU A 236 -7.32 12.14 0.07
C LEU A 236 -7.28 12.56 -1.41
N SER A 237 -6.29 12.08 -2.18
CA SER A 237 -6.20 12.36 -3.62
C SER A 237 -7.39 11.78 -4.41
N ARG A 238 -7.94 10.62 -4.02
CA ARG A 238 -9.20 10.11 -4.60
C ARG A 238 -10.39 11.01 -4.29
N LEU A 239 -10.50 11.51 -3.05
CA LEU A 239 -11.55 12.47 -2.66
C LEU A 239 -11.43 13.78 -3.45
N SER A 240 -10.22 14.32 -3.59
CA SER A 240 -9.95 15.49 -4.46
C SER A 240 -10.31 15.21 -5.92
N ILE A 241 -10.03 14.01 -6.45
CA ILE A 241 -10.43 13.63 -7.82
C ILE A 241 -11.97 13.61 -7.95
N TYR A 242 -12.70 13.11 -6.96
CA TYR A 242 -14.17 13.09 -7.01
C TYR A 242 -14.82 14.49 -7.07
N ALA A 243 -14.11 15.54 -6.61
CA ALA A 243 -14.56 16.94 -6.69
C ALA A 243 -14.28 17.62 -8.05
N LEU A 244 -13.48 16.99 -8.94
CA LEU A 244 -13.15 17.58 -10.25
C LEU A 244 -14.26 17.36 -11.30
N PRO A 245 -14.37 18.20 -12.35
CA PRO A 245 -15.24 17.94 -13.50
C PRO A 245 -14.99 16.56 -14.12
N TYR A 246 -16.05 15.88 -14.55
CA TYR A 246 -15.98 14.50 -15.05
C TYR A 246 -14.97 14.32 -16.21
N SER A 247 -14.86 15.31 -17.09
CA SER A 247 -13.88 15.35 -18.21
C SER A 247 -12.41 15.33 -17.76
N ILE A 248 -12.13 15.74 -16.51
CA ILE A 248 -10.82 15.65 -15.86
C ILE A 248 -10.73 14.33 -15.06
N GLN A 249 -11.80 13.93 -14.36
CA GLN A 249 -11.82 12.65 -13.63
C GLN A 249 -11.53 11.45 -14.53
N SER A 250 -12.18 11.38 -15.69
CA SER A 250 -11.98 10.33 -16.72
C SER A 250 -10.52 10.24 -17.17
N ARG A 251 -9.87 11.37 -17.47
CA ARG A 251 -8.44 11.45 -17.81
C ARG A 251 -7.55 10.95 -16.68
N ILE A 252 -7.77 11.40 -15.45
CA ILE A 252 -6.95 11.01 -14.28
C ILE A 252 -7.16 9.53 -13.94
N ARG A 253 -8.40 9.04 -13.92
CA ARG A 253 -8.74 7.62 -13.69
C ARG A 253 -8.06 6.73 -14.72
N PHE A 254 -8.11 7.10 -16.00
CA PHE A 254 -7.42 6.38 -17.08
C PHE A 254 -5.89 6.39 -16.88
N GLY A 255 -5.29 7.56 -16.60
CA GLY A 255 -3.85 7.68 -16.36
C GLY A 255 -3.37 6.84 -15.16
N LEU A 256 -4.04 6.93 -14.01
CA LEU A 256 -3.74 6.12 -12.82
C LEU A 256 -3.90 4.62 -13.10
N ARG A 257 -4.91 4.22 -13.89
CA ARG A 257 -5.12 2.81 -14.25
C ARG A 257 -4.08 2.32 -15.26
N TYR A 258 -3.64 3.17 -16.18
CA TYR A 258 -2.52 2.90 -17.10
C TYR A 258 -1.23 2.67 -16.30
N ILE A 259 -0.90 3.58 -15.36
CA ILE A 259 0.27 3.45 -14.48
C ILE A 259 0.20 2.15 -13.66
N ASN A 260 -0.98 1.79 -13.13
CA ASN A 260 -1.19 0.53 -12.41
C ASN A 260 -0.97 -0.71 -13.30
N LYS A 261 -1.43 -0.71 -14.56
CA LYS A 261 -1.10 -1.79 -15.52
C LYS A 261 0.39 -1.84 -15.85
N ALA A 262 1.05 -0.68 -15.97
CA ALA A 262 2.48 -0.60 -16.24
C ALA A 262 3.33 -1.08 -15.05
N SER A 263 2.97 -0.73 -13.81
CA SER A 263 3.69 -1.19 -12.62
C SER A 263 3.54 -2.69 -12.38
N GLN A 264 2.43 -3.32 -12.82
CA GLN A 264 2.29 -4.78 -12.82
C GLN A 264 3.31 -5.49 -13.73
N VAL A 265 3.80 -4.85 -14.80
CA VAL A 265 4.88 -5.41 -15.65
C VAL A 265 6.19 -5.54 -14.88
N VAL A 266 6.45 -4.63 -13.95
CA VAL A 266 7.66 -4.65 -13.09
C VAL A 266 7.44 -5.51 -11.86
N TYR A 267 6.28 -5.38 -11.21
CA TYR A 267 5.99 -6.02 -9.94
C TYR A 267 5.74 -7.53 -10.05
N VAL A 268 5.01 -8.00 -11.07
CA VAL A 268 4.68 -9.44 -11.19
C VAL A 268 5.92 -10.32 -11.41
N PRO A 269 6.89 -9.99 -12.27
CA PRO A 269 8.14 -10.75 -12.37
C PRO A 269 8.96 -10.75 -11.09
N ILE A 270 9.01 -9.61 -10.37
CA ILE A 270 9.70 -9.52 -9.07
C ILE A 270 8.99 -10.37 -8.02
N GLN A 271 7.66 -10.38 -7.97
CA GLN A 271 6.89 -11.22 -7.06
C GLN A 271 7.03 -12.70 -7.40
N GLU A 272 6.94 -13.09 -8.68
CA GLU A 272 7.20 -14.48 -9.11
C GLU A 272 8.63 -14.91 -8.75
N LEU A 273 9.63 -14.02 -8.91
CA LEU A 273 11.00 -14.30 -8.50
C LEU A 273 11.10 -14.51 -6.99
N LEU A 274 10.60 -13.57 -6.18
CA LEU A 274 10.59 -13.65 -4.70
C LEU A 274 9.77 -14.81 -4.13
N GLN A 275 8.85 -15.40 -4.90
CA GLN A 275 8.12 -16.61 -4.53
C GLN A 275 8.86 -17.89 -4.97
N LYS A 276 9.61 -17.85 -6.08
CA LYS A 276 10.41 -18.98 -6.60
C LYS A 276 11.78 -19.10 -5.93
N THR A 277 12.36 -17.99 -5.48
CA THR A 277 13.50 -17.98 -4.54
C THR A 277 12.94 -17.84 -3.13
N PRO A 278 12.65 -18.94 -2.41
CA PRO A 278 12.34 -18.83 -0.99
C PRO A 278 13.58 -18.25 -0.30
N ILE A 279 13.52 -16.97 0.07
CA ILE A 279 14.60 -16.28 0.76
C ILE A 279 14.70 -16.87 2.17
N SER A 280 15.43 -17.99 2.26
CA SER A 280 15.90 -18.53 3.51
C SER A 280 16.82 -17.49 4.13
N LEU A 281 16.29 -16.74 5.09
CA LEU A 281 17.05 -15.90 6.01
C LEU A 281 17.83 -16.78 7.00
N THR A 282 18.67 -17.67 6.44
CA THR A 282 19.45 -18.69 7.16
C THR A 282 20.40 -18.05 8.17
N CYS A 283 20.76 -16.78 7.96
CA CYS A 283 21.56 -15.94 8.86
C CYS A 283 21.04 -15.90 10.31
N PHE A 284 19.72 -16.08 10.54
CA PHE A 284 19.13 -16.14 11.88
C PHE A 284 18.59 -17.53 12.29
N LYS A 285 18.71 -18.57 11.43
CA LYS A 285 18.55 -19.96 11.87
C LYS A 285 19.81 -20.39 12.64
N ARG A 286 19.84 -20.06 13.94
CA ARG A 286 20.78 -20.59 14.94
C ARG A 286 21.05 -22.06 14.65
N ARG A 287 22.32 -22.45 14.40
CA ARG A 287 22.72 -23.83 14.07
C ARG A 287 22.21 -24.82 15.12
N ARG A 288 21.05 -25.43 14.85
CA ARG A 288 20.85 -26.84 15.17
C ARG A 288 21.44 -27.60 14.00
N SER A 289 22.42 -28.45 14.25
CA SER A 289 22.90 -29.42 13.27
C SER A 289 21.69 -30.16 12.69
N PRO A 290 21.57 -30.34 11.37
CA PRO A 290 20.60 -31.27 10.82
C PRO A 290 20.80 -32.64 11.48
N PRO A 291 19.73 -33.39 11.81
CA PRO A 291 19.89 -34.81 12.08
C PRO A 291 20.53 -35.45 10.84
N GLU A 292 21.48 -36.34 11.07
CA GLU A 292 22.34 -36.93 10.03
C GLU A 292 21.53 -37.87 9.11
N HIS A 293 20.84 -37.28 8.14
CA HIS A 293 20.22 -38.02 7.05
C HIS A 293 21.33 -38.63 6.20
N LYS A 294 21.56 -39.94 6.41
CA LYS A 294 22.38 -40.76 5.53
C LYS A 294 21.74 -40.80 4.15
N GLU A 295 22.19 -39.93 3.25
CA GLU A 295 21.96 -40.10 1.82
C GLU A 295 22.62 -41.40 1.39
N VAL A 296 21.80 -42.41 1.14
CA VAL A 296 22.25 -43.64 0.50
C VAL A 296 22.51 -43.29 -0.96
N GLN A 297 23.76 -42.93 -1.27
CA GLN A 297 24.23 -42.77 -2.65
C GLN A 297 24.14 -44.12 -3.36
N VAL A 298 23.01 -44.34 -4.04
CA VAL A 298 22.84 -45.48 -4.93
C VAL A 298 23.43 -45.09 -6.29
N GLU A 299 24.72 -45.37 -6.48
CA GLU A 299 25.37 -45.34 -7.80
C GLU A 299 24.77 -46.41 -8.73
N THR A 300 23.57 -46.18 -9.26
CA THR A 300 23.07 -46.94 -10.41
C THR A 300 23.82 -46.52 -11.68
N LYS A 301 25.00 -47.10 -11.89
CA LYS A 301 25.56 -47.31 -13.24
C LYS A 301 24.62 -48.24 -14.01
N SER A 302 23.56 -47.64 -14.58
CA SER A 302 22.52 -48.34 -15.34
C SER A 302 22.56 -47.88 -16.78
N GLU A 303 23.24 -48.66 -17.63
CA GLU A 303 23.31 -48.43 -19.07
C GLU A 303 22.05 -48.93 -19.81
N SER A 304 21.13 -49.60 -19.11
CA SER A 304 20.07 -50.45 -19.67
C SER A 304 18.75 -49.75 -20.00
N ALA A 305 18.69 -48.41 -20.00
CA ALA A 305 17.45 -47.66 -20.23
C ALA A 305 17.58 -46.52 -21.27
N PRO A 306 17.96 -46.80 -22.54
CA PRO A 306 18.09 -45.78 -23.58
C PRO A 306 16.79 -45.00 -23.83
N LEU A 307 15.63 -45.64 -23.73
CA LEU A 307 14.32 -44.97 -23.87
C LEU A 307 14.05 -43.95 -22.75
N ALA A 308 14.50 -44.24 -21.52
CA ALA A 308 14.37 -43.32 -20.38
C ALA A 308 15.33 -42.11 -20.50
N ARG A 309 16.42 -42.26 -21.25
CA ARG A 309 17.35 -41.18 -21.64
C ARG A 309 16.81 -40.36 -22.82
N PHE A 310 16.08 -40.98 -23.75
CA PHE A 310 15.48 -40.30 -24.90
C PHE A 310 14.27 -39.43 -24.51
N LEU A 311 13.48 -39.86 -23.51
CA LEU A 311 12.31 -39.14 -22.99
C LEU A 311 12.70 -38.00 -22.03
N HIS A 312 13.55 -37.07 -22.49
CA HIS A 312 13.68 -35.75 -21.86
C HIS A 312 12.32 -35.01 -21.83
N ILE A 313 12.15 -34.08 -20.89
CA ILE A 313 10.86 -33.44 -20.54
C ILE A 313 10.12 -32.86 -21.76
N ASP A 314 10.82 -32.27 -22.72
CA ASP A 314 10.20 -31.70 -23.92
C ASP A 314 9.67 -32.79 -24.88
N VAL A 315 10.47 -33.84 -25.13
CA VAL A 315 10.03 -35.02 -25.92
C VAL A 315 8.87 -35.72 -25.21
N LEU A 316 8.96 -35.86 -23.88
CA LEU A 316 7.91 -36.47 -23.08
C LEU A 316 6.62 -35.65 -23.08
N THR A 317 6.67 -34.32 -23.05
CA THR A 317 5.46 -33.48 -23.14
C THR A 317 4.89 -33.39 -24.56
N LEU A 318 5.68 -33.67 -25.61
CA LEU A 318 5.17 -33.92 -26.96
C LEU A 318 4.47 -35.29 -27.05
N VAL A 319 5.13 -36.38 -26.61
CA VAL A 319 4.55 -37.73 -26.60
C VAL A 319 3.29 -37.81 -25.72
N ALA A 320 3.28 -37.12 -24.57
CA ALA A 320 2.11 -37.03 -23.71
C ALA A 320 0.86 -36.46 -24.42
N GLN A 321 1.01 -35.53 -25.38
CA GLN A 321 -0.14 -34.97 -26.12
C GLN A 321 -0.88 -35.98 -27.00
N HIS A 322 -0.35 -37.20 -27.16
CA HIS A 322 -0.91 -38.27 -27.96
C HIS A 322 -1.19 -39.56 -27.16
N LEU A 323 -0.99 -39.56 -25.84
CA LEU A 323 -1.21 -40.69 -24.94
C LEU A 323 -2.26 -40.33 -23.88
N HIS A 324 -3.10 -41.28 -23.44
CA HIS A 324 -3.91 -41.07 -22.24
C HIS A 324 -3.05 -40.96 -20.99
N TYR A 325 -3.54 -40.27 -19.97
CA TYR A 325 -2.82 -40.26 -18.69
C TYR A 325 -2.71 -41.66 -18.08
N GLN A 326 -3.69 -42.54 -18.38
CA GLN A 326 -3.60 -43.96 -18.02
C GLN A 326 -2.46 -44.67 -18.78
N ASP A 327 -2.17 -44.32 -20.03
CA ASP A 327 -1.06 -44.91 -20.79
C ASP A 327 0.29 -44.46 -20.21
N LEU A 328 0.42 -43.19 -19.79
CA LEU A 328 1.59 -42.70 -19.05
C LEU A 328 1.75 -43.39 -17.69
N LEU A 329 0.65 -43.68 -16.98
CA LEU A 329 0.69 -44.49 -15.76
C LEU A 329 1.15 -45.92 -16.07
N ASN A 330 0.58 -46.57 -17.08
CA ASN A 330 0.95 -47.92 -17.52
C ASN A 330 2.43 -47.99 -17.95
N LEU A 331 2.91 -46.97 -18.68
CA LEU A 331 4.31 -46.81 -19.07
C LEU A 331 5.23 -46.67 -17.85
N SER A 332 4.80 -45.97 -16.79
CA SER A 332 5.51 -45.90 -15.50
C SER A 332 5.49 -47.21 -14.69
N LEU A 333 4.64 -48.17 -15.06
CA LEU A 333 4.66 -49.52 -14.50
C LEU A 333 5.63 -50.45 -15.25
N ALA A 334 5.94 -50.16 -16.52
CA ALA A 334 6.79 -50.99 -17.37
C ALA A 334 8.26 -51.10 -16.92
N SER A 335 8.84 -50.05 -16.33
CA SER A 335 10.15 -50.17 -15.64
C SER A 335 10.33 -49.15 -14.51
N LYS A 336 11.29 -49.42 -13.62
CA LYS A 336 11.64 -48.55 -12.48
C LYS A 336 12.30 -47.26 -12.96
N GLU A 337 13.08 -47.35 -14.03
CA GLU A 337 13.79 -46.27 -14.70
C GLU A 337 12.77 -45.37 -15.42
N MET A 338 11.81 -45.96 -16.14
CA MET A 338 10.70 -45.22 -16.74
C MET A 338 9.86 -44.51 -15.68
N ARG A 339 9.58 -45.16 -14.54
CA ARG A 339 8.91 -44.51 -13.40
C ARG A 339 9.68 -43.31 -12.87
N ARG A 340 11.02 -43.39 -12.79
CA ARG A 340 11.90 -42.29 -12.37
C ARG A 340 11.95 -41.15 -13.40
N THR A 341 11.91 -41.43 -14.70
CA THR A 341 11.83 -40.38 -15.74
C THR A 341 10.46 -39.68 -15.74
N LEU A 342 9.37 -40.43 -15.59
CA LEU A 342 8.01 -39.88 -15.59
C LEU A 342 7.63 -39.19 -14.27
N PHE A 343 8.07 -39.74 -13.13
CA PHE A 343 7.71 -39.34 -11.77
C PHE A 343 8.95 -39.37 -10.85
N PRO A 344 9.94 -38.48 -11.02
CA PRO A 344 11.24 -38.53 -10.32
C PRO A 344 11.12 -38.47 -8.79
N ASP A 345 10.16 -37.71 -8.27
CA ASP A 345 9.94 -37.54 -6.82
C ASP A 345 9.36 -38.78 -6.12
N GLY A 346 9.07 -39.87 -6.85
CA GLY A 346 8.50 -41.13 -6.34
C GLY A 346 7.03 -41.07 -5.89
N HIS A 347 6.55 -39.89 -5.48
CA HIS A 347 5.16 -39.59 -5.16
C HIS A 347 4.45 -38.85 -6.31
N PHE A 348 3.12 -38.79 -6.27
CA PHE A 348 2.27 -38.06 -7.24
C PHE A 348 2.35 -36.52 -7.08
N GLY A 349 3.55 -35.97 -6.96
CA GLY A 349 3.83 -34.55 -6.79
C GLY A 349 3.68 -33.73 -8.08
N ASN A 350 4.31 -32.54 -8.08
CA ASN A 350 4.12 -31.54 -9.14
C ASN A 350 4.49 -32.04 -10.55
N GLY A 351 5.49 -32.91 -10.70
CA GLY A 351 5.81 -33.52 -12.00
C GLY A 351 4.65 -34.32 -12.61
N ALA A 352 3.95 -35.13 -11.79
CA ALA A 352 2.77 -35.86 -12.22
C ALA A 352 1.62 -34.93 -12.61
N ARG A 353 1.48 -33.79 -11.91
CA ARG A 353 0.48 -32.75 -12.20
C ARG A 353 0.74 -32.04 -13.53
N ILE A 354 2.01 -31.87 -13.94
CA ILE A 354 2.38 -31.33 -15.26
C ILE A 354 1.97 -32.30 -16.37
N LEU A 355 2.32 -33.59 -16.29
CA LEU A 355 1.99 -34.56 -17.35
C LEU A 355 0.47 -34.74 -17.54
N ARG A 356 -0.33 -34.62 -16.46
CA ARG A 356 -1.81 -34.58 -16.52
C ARG A 356 -2.40 -33.41 -17.32
N ILE A 357 -1.64 -32.34 -17.59
CA ILE A 357 -2.10 -31.20 -18.39
C ILE A 357 -1.95 -31.46 -19.90
N TYR A 358 -1.05 -32.37 -20.29
CA TYR A 358 -0.78 -32.69 -21.69
C TYR A 358 -1.50 -33.97 -22.15
N ALA A 359 -1.71 -34.93 -21.26
CA ALA A 359 -2.25 -36.24 -21.58
C ALA A 359 -3.76 -36.26 -21.89
N CYS A 360 -4.16 -37.34 -22.57
CA CYS A 360 -5.44 -37.66 -23.23
C CYS A 360 -5.53 -37.20 -24.70
N ASP A 361 -5.44 -38.19 -25.59
CA ASP A 361 -5.72 -38.15 -27.03
C ASP A 361 -6.99 -37.34 -27.37
N ARG A 362 -7.01 -36.71 -28.55
CA ARG A 362 -8.08 -35.81 -29.00
C ARG A 362 -9.38 -36.53 -29.33
N ASP A 363 -9.30 -37.67 -30.01
CA ASP A 363 -10.44 -38.20 -30.78
C ASP A 363 -11.25 -39.22 -29.97
N THR A 364 -10.65 -39.82 -28.94
CA THR A 364 -11.30 -40.76 -28.00
C THR A 364 -12.03 -40.10 -26.82
N LYS A 365 -12.22 -38.76 -26.82
CA LYS A 365 -12.77 -38.05 -25.65
C LYS A 365 -14.29 -38.05 -25.56
N ALA A 366 -14.83 -38.81 -24.60
CA ALA A 366 -16.01 -38.36 -23.87
C ALA A 366 -15.65 -37.07 -23.10
N GLY A 367 -16.21 -35.93 -23.52
CA GLY A 367 -15.71 -34.59 -23.18
C GLY A 367 -15.73 -34.22 -21.70
N CYS A 368 -14.67 -34.58 -20.96
CA CYS A 368 -14.48 -34.21 -19.56
C CYS A 368 -14.34 -32.68 -19.39
N PHE A 369 -15.15 -32.08 -18.52
CA PHE A 369 -15.14 -30.66 -18.16
C PHE A 369 -13.74 -30.10 -17.85
N SER A 370 -12.90 -30.86 -17.14
CA SER A 370 -11.58 -30.45 -16.66
C SER A 370 -10.40 -30.91 -17.57
N CYS A 371 -10.68 -31.51 -18.72
CA CYS A 371 -9.67 -31.96 -19.70
C CYS A 371 -9.98 -31.49 -21.14
N GLY A 372 -11.25 -31.17 -21.39
CA GLY A 372 -11.82 -30.68 -22.63
C GLY A 372 -11.87 -31.70 -23.77
N GLU A 373 -12.84 -31.72 -24.68
CA GLU A 373 -14.07 -30.91 -24.93
C GLU A 373 -15.02 -31.83 -25.80
N ILE A 374 -16.29 -31.61 -26.18
CA ILE A 374 -17.38 -30.60 -26.05
C ILE A 374 -18.70 -31.32 -26.51
N ARG A 375 -19.99 -30.98 -26.33
CA ARG A 375 -20.85 -29.95 -25.64
C ARG A 375 -22.22 -30.62 -25.38
N ARG A 376 -22.88 -30.40 -24.23
CA ARG A 376 -24.36 -30.21 -24.14
C ARG A 376 -24.77 -29.64 -22.76
N PHE A 377 -25.95 -29.00 -22.73
CA PHE A 377 -26.76 -28.55 -21.58
C PHE A 377 -26.53 -27.19 -20.84
N THR A 378 -27.67 -26.52 -20.64
CA THR A 378 -28.10 -25.58 -19.57
C THR A 378 -27.13 -24.54 -18.97
N ARG A 379 -27.01 -23.39 -19.67
CA ARG A 379 -27.13 -21.98 -19.20
C ARG A 379 -26.47 -21.48 -17.89
N GLN A 380 -25.58 -22.20 -17.19
CA GLN A 380 -25.00 -21.71 -15.92
C GLN A 380 -23.50 -21.96 -15.73
N GLN A 381 -22.72 -21.81 -16.80
CA GLN A 381 -21.24 -21.91 -16.79
C GLN A 381 -20.55 -20.57 -17.15
N LEU A 382 -21.03 -19.47 -16.56
CA LEU A 382 -20.64 -18.10 -16.93
C LEU A 382 -19.15 -17.74 -16.71
N ASP A 383 -18.44 -18.49 -15.87
CA ASP A 383 -17.01 -18.30 -15.60
C ASP A 383 -16.10 -19.04 -16.60
N ILE A 384 -16.61 -20.02 -17.34
CA ILE A 384 -15.86 -20.73 -18.41
C ILE A 384 -15.84 -19.86 -19.67
N TYR A 385 -16.92 -19.14 -19.93
CA TYR A 385 -17.03 -18.14 -21.00
C TYR A 385 -16.23 -16.85 -20.73
N HIS A 386 -15.16 -16.89 -19.93
CA HIS A 386 -14.34 -15.72 -19.64
C HIS A 386 -13.57 -15.26 -20.89
N GLU A 387 -12.92 -16.16 -21.64
CA GLU A 387 -12.25 -15.85 -22.93
C GLU A 387 -13.25 -15.43 -24.02
N GLU A 388 -14.48 -15.96 -23.99
CA GLU A 388 -15.54 -15.58 -24.93
C GLU A 388 -16.17 -14.22 -24.61
N THR A 389 -16.37 -13.87 -23.33
CA THR A 389 -17.10 -12.66 -22.94
C THR A 389 -16.23 -11.47 -22.55
N CYS A 390 -14.96 -11.67 -22.18
CA CYS A 390 -14.02 -10.59 -21.91
C CYS A 390 -13.08 -10.40 -23.10
N LYS A 391 -13.25 -9.30 -23.83
CA LYS A 391 -12.54 -9.03 -25.09
C LYS A 391 -11.53 -7.88 -24.94
N PRO A 392 -10.42 -7.87 -25.70
CA PRO A 392 -9.38 -6.87 -25.53
C PRO A 392 -9.66 -5.60 -26.35
N PHE A 393 -9.31 -4.45 -25.76
CA PHE A 393 -9.46 -3.12 -26.34
C PHE A 393 -8.09 -2.43 -26.43
N CYS A 394 -7.92 -1.56 -27.43
CA CYS A 394 -6.77 -0.64 -27.49
C CYS A 394 -7.00 0.57 -26.57
N SER A 395 -5.93 1.20 -26.09
CA SER A 395 -6.00 2.32 -25.14
C SER A 395 -6.96 3.45 -25.57
N PRO A 396 -6.97 3.94 -26.83
CA PRO A 396 -7.93 4.96 -27.25
C PRO A 396 -9.39 4.51 -27.20
N CYS A 397 -9.69 3.26 -27.59
CA CYS A 397 -11.06 2.75 -27.54
C CYS A 397 -11.52 2.46 -26.10
N TYR A 398 -10.63 1.98 -25.22
CA TYR A 398 -10.95 1.83 -23.81
C TYR A 398 -11.22 3.18 -23.14
N TYR A 399 -10.37 4.18 -23.42
CA TYR A 399 -10.58 5.55 -22.92
C TYR A 399 -11.92 6.11 -23.41
N ASN A 400 -12.13 6.20 -24.73
CA ASN A 400 -13.30 6.84 -25.34
C ASN A 400 -14.65 6.13 -25.11
N LYS A 401 -14.66 4.83 -24.77
CA LYS A 401 -15.90 4.04 -24.64
C LYS A 401 -16.19 3.53 -23.21
N ILE A 402 -15.17 3.43 -22.36
CA ILE A 402 -15.27 2.83 -21.01
C ILE A 402 -14.85 3.81 -19.91
N SER A 403 -13.91 4.73 -20.18
CA SER A 403 -13.41 5.69 -19.16
C SER A 403 -14.17 7.02 -19.14
N THR A 404 -15.00 7.29 -20.15
CA THR A 404 -15.72 8.55 -20.42
C THR A 404 -17.26 8.55 -20.25
N PRO A 405 -18.01 7.43 -20.14
CA PRO A 405 -19.47 7.50 -19.91
C PRO A 405 -19.82 8.07 -18.53
N PRO A 406 -20.60 9.17 -18.42
CA PRO A 406 -20.86 9.83 -17.14
C PRO A 406 -21.58 8.98 -16.10
N GLU A 407 -22.54 8.14 -16.53
CA GLU A 407 -23.57 7.57 -15.66
C GLU A 407 -23.74 6.05 -15.82
N ASN A 408 -24.28 5.44 -14.77
CA ASN A 408 -24.79 4.06 -14.67
C ASN A 408 -23.80 2.88 -14.85
N TYR A 409 -22.58 3.07 -15.33
CA TYR A 409 -21.53 2.04 -15.28
C TYR A 409 -20.74 2.05 -13.97
N GLY A 410 -21.47 1.90 -12.86
CA GLY A 410 -20.90 1.28 -11.68
C GLY A 410 -20.52 -0.18 -11.95
N ASN A 411 -19.70 -0.74 -11.07
CA ASN A 411 -19.08 -2.07 -11.17
C ASN A 411 -17.87 -2.15 -12.13
N HIS A 412 -16.70 -2.44 -11.55
CA HIS A 412 -15.73 -3.33 -12.19
C HIS A 412 -16.42 -4.65 -12.60
N CYS A 413 -15.81 -5.48 -13.44
CA CYS A 413 -16.40 -6.80 -13.70
C CYS A 413 -16.50 -7.62 -12.39
N ASN A 414 -17.71 -7.76 -11.84
CA ASN A 414 -17.96 -8.52 -10.61
C ASN A 414 -17.75 -10.04 -10.80
N ARG A 415 -17.55 -10.50 -12.06
CA ARG A 415 -16.99 -11.82 -12.37
C ARG A 415 -15.47 -11.84 -12.14
N LYS A 416 -15.06 -11.78 -10.87
CA LYS A 416 -13.72 -12.21 -10.47
C LYS A 416 -13.81 -13.70 -10.15
N ALA A 417 -13.02 -14.54 -10.81
CA ALA A 417 -13.05 -16.00 -10.64
C ALA A 417 -12.38 -16.48 -9.31
N THR A 418 -12.36 -15.64 -8.28
CA THR A 418 -11.52 -15.81 -7.09
C THR A 418 -12.22 -16.56 -5.96
N LEU A 419 -12.27 -17.89 -6.10
CA LEU A 419 -12.48 -18.91 -5.04
C LEU A 419 -13.86 -18.95 -4.34
N PRO A 420 -14.29 -20.13 -3.83
CA PRO A 420 -15.70 -20.44 -3.55
C PRO A 420 -16.25 -19.88 -2.22
N ALA A 421 -15.48 -19.10 -1.47
CA ALA A 421 -15.83 -18.72 -0.09
C ALA A 421 -17.02 -17.74 0.01
N TYR A 422 -17.30 -16.96 -1.04
CA TYR A 422 -18.45 -16.04 -1.09
C TYR A 422 -19.11 -16.08 -2.46
N ALA A 423 -20.32 -16.64 -2.53
CA ALA A 423 -21.17 -16.59 -3.71
C ALA A 423 -21.62 -15.14 -3.95
N HIS A 424 -20.94 -14.44 -4.86
CA HIS A 424 -21.21 -13.01 -5.12
C HIS A 424 -22.62 -12.81 -5.72
N GLY A 425 -23.40 -11.94 -5.07
CA GLY A 425 -24.82 -11.73 -5.37
C GLY A 425 -25.10 -11.24 -6.80
N ILE A 426 -25.70 -12.10 -7.61
CA ILE A 426 -26.50 -11.74 -8.77
C ILE A 426 -27.98 -11.82 -8.36
N ARG A 427 -28.86 -11.02 -8.98
CA ARG A 427 -30.31 -10.98 -8.71
C ARG A 427 -31.06 -12.24 -9.20
N GLY A 428 -30.68 -13.40 -8.70
CA GLY A 428 -31.36 -14.68 -8.92
C GLY A 428 -30.82 -15.72 -7.97
N HIS A 429 -31.65 -16.20 -7.04
CA HIS A 429 -31.34 -17.40 -6.29
C HIS A 429 -31.28 -18.59 -7.25
N PHE A 430 -30.11 -19.21 -7.35
CA PHE A 430 -29.93 -20.51 -8.00
C PHE A 430 -29.33 -21.46 -6.97
N GLY A 431 -29.98 -22.59 -6.76
CA GLY A 431 -29.56 -23.59 -5.78
C GLY A 431 -28.31 -24.32 -6.25
N ILE A 432 -27.43 -24.65 -5.30
CA ILE A 432 -26.22 -25.46 -5.55
C ILE A 432 -26.59 -26.82 -6.17
N SER A 433 -27.77 -27.36 -5.82
CA SER A 433 -28.30 -28.65 -6.26
C SER A 433 -28.55 -28.79 -7.76
N THR A 434 -28.62 -27.72 -8.56
CA THR A 434 -28.78 -27.83 -10.03
C THR A 434 -27.46 -27.90 -10.80
N VAL A 435 -26.31 -27.90 -10.12
CA VAL A 435 -24.98 -27.75 -10.76
C VAL A 435 -24.26 -29.07 -11.03
N GLU A 436 -24.56 -30.13 -10.26
CA GLU A 436 -23.79 -31.38 -10.23
C GLU A 436 -24.20 -32.34 -11.37
N ASN A 437 -25.51 -32.53 -11.59
CA ASN A 437 -26.08 -33.52 -12.52
C ASN A 437 -25.82 -33.26 -14.04
N GLY A 438 -25.02 -32.26 -14.39
CA GLY A 438 -24.83 -31.81 -15.78
C GLY A 438 -23.38 -31.82 -16.28
N ARG A 439 -22.40 -32.32 -15.51
CA ARG A 439 -20.98 -32.26 -15.88
C ARG A 439 -20.40 -33.66 -16.12
N LEU A 440 -20.04 -33.96 -17.36
CA LEU A 440 -19.18 -35.11 -17.65
C LEU A 440 -17.78 -34.85 -17.06
N LEU A 441 -17.35 -35.72 -16.16
CA LEU A 441 -16.00 -35.79 -15.62
C LEU A 441 -15.42 -37.16 -15.96
N CYS A 442 -14.14 -37.24 -16.34
CA CYS A 442 -13.43 -38.51 -16.35
C CYS A 442 -13.22 -38.98 -14.90
N GLY A 443 -13.02 -40.29 -14.67
CA GLY A 443 -12.91 -40.85 -13.32
C GLY A 443 -11.87 -40.15 -12.43
N LEU A 444 -10.74 -39.72 -13.02
CA LEU A 444 -9.67 -38.96 -12.36
C LEU A 444 -10.08 -37.54 -11.91
N CYS A 445 -11.03 -36.90 -12.60
CA CYS A 445 -11.57 -35.62 -12.19
C CYS A 445 -12.82 -35.78 -11.31
N ASN A 446 -13.52 -36.91 -11.40
CA ASN A 446 -14.62 -37.25 -10.50
C ASN A 446 -14.13 -37.60 -9.07
N SER A 447 -12.84 -37.93 -8.91
CA SER A 447 -12.18 -38.12 -7.61
C SER A 447 -11.58 -36.84 -7.01
N LEU A 448 -11.68 -35.70 -7.69
CA LEU A 448 -11.27 -34.39 -7.17
C LEU A 448 -12.49 -33.66 -6.61
N SER A 449 -12.29 -32.77 -5.63
CA SER A 449 -13.38 -31.86 -5.25
C SER A 449 -13.70 -30.89 -6.39
N SER A 450 -14.96 -30.43 -6.45
CA SER A 450 -15.42 -29.44 -7.43
C SER A 450 -14.55 -28.18 -7.46
N ASN A 451 -13.95 -27.81 -6.32
CA ASN A 451 -13.04 -26.68 -6.17
C ASN A 451 -11.66 -26.93 -6.82
N GLU A 452 -11.12 -28.15 -6.70
CA GLU A 452 -9.86 -28.55 -7.33
C GLU A 452 -10.00 -28.68 -8.85
N CYS A 453 -11.12 -29.22 -9.35
CA CYS A 453 -11.41 -29.20 -10.79
C CYS A 453 -11.54 -27.78 -11.35
N LEU A 454 -12.19 -26.86 -10.63
CA LEU A 454 -12.27 -25.45 -11.04
C LEU A 454 -10.88 -24.79 -11.04
N ALA A 455 -10.06 -25.03 -10.01
CA ALA A 455 -8.69 -24.53 -9.95
C ALA A 455 -7.82 -25.10 -11.10
N GLN A 456 -7.92 -26.40 -11.39
CA GLN A 456 -7.19 -27.05 -12.48
C GLN A 456 -7.61 -26.51 -13.86
N ARG A 457 -8.91 -26.33 -14.13
CA ARG A 457 -9.37 -25.73 -15.40
C ARG A 457 -8.93 -24.27 -15.51
N TYR A 458 -9.00 -23.49 -14.43
CA TYR A 458 -8.51 -22.11 -14.41
C TYR A 458 -6.99 -22.01 -14.67
N GLU A 459 -6.19 -22.94 -14.13
CA GLU A 459 -4.75 -23.05 -14.40
C GLU A 459 -4.47 -23.44 -15.87
N GLN A 460 -5.24 -24.38 -16.45
CA GLN A 460 -5.17 -24.71 -17.88
C GLN A 460 -5.48 -23.50 -18.77
N GLU A 461 -6.54 -22.75 -18.48
CA GLU A 461 -6.89 -21.54 -19.25
C GLU A 461 -5.83 -20.44 -19.08
N GLN A 462 -5.22 -20.29 -17.89
CA GLN A 462 -4.06 -19.40 -17.71
C GLN A 462 -2.87 -19.83 -18.59
N ILE A 463 -2.56 -21.12 -18.65
CA ILE A 463 -1.45 -21.65 -19.47
C ILE A 463 -1.74 -21.43 -20.97
N LYS A 464 -2.95 -21.77 -21.43
CA LYS A 464 -3.44 -21.54 -22.79
C LYS A 464 -3.35 -20.06 -23.19
N MET A 465 -3.81 -19.16 -22.31
CA MET A 465 -3.71 -17.72 -22.51
C MET A 465 -2.26 -17.24 -22.57
N LYS A 466 -1.41 -17.69 -21.62
CA LYS A 466 0.05 -17.42 -21.62
C LYS A 466 0.75 -17.96 -22.88
N ARG A 467 0.28 -19.06 -23.49
CA ARG A 467 0.77 -19.55 -24.80
C ARG A 467 0.32 -18.65 -25.95
N LYS A 468 -0.97 -18.32 -26.08
CA LYS A 468 -1.46 -17.41 -27.14
C LYS A 468 -0.70 -16.08 -27.16
N LEU A 469 -0.41 -15.52 -25.99
CA LEU A 469 0.32 -14.25 -25.85
C LEU A 469 1.82 -14.33 -26.23
N LYS A 470 2.39 -15.53 -26.30
CA LYS A 470 3.79 -15.80 -26.70
C LYS A 470 3.91 -16.15 -28.17
N HIS A 471 3.08 -17.06 -28.69
CA HIS A 471 3.24 -17.60 -30.04
C HIS A 471 2.79 -16.60 -31.10
N LYS A 472 3.66 -16.32 -32.08
CA LYS A 472 3.44 -15.32 -33.14
C LYS A 472 2.18 -15.60 -33.96
N GLU A 473 1.86 -16.87 -34.20
CA GLU A 473 0.66 -17.34 -34.90
C GLU A 473 -0.64 -16.85 -34.27
N TYR A 474 -0.70 -16.77 -32.94
CA TYR A 474 -1.88 -16.35 -32.18
C TYR A 474 -1.86 -14.85 -31.87
N ARG A 475 -1.01 -14.06 -32.55
CA ARG A 475 -0.99 -12.59 -32.39
C ARG A 475 -2.29 -11.97 -32.89
N ASP A 476 -2.84 -12.50 -33.97
CA ASP A 476 -3.98 -11.90 -34.68
C ASP A 476 -5.33 -12.19 -33.99
N ASP A 477 -5.37 -13.17 -33.06
CA ASP A 477 -6.45 -13.32 -32.05
C ASP A 477 -6.68 -12.01 -31.26
N PHE A 478 -5.64 -11.19 -31.07
CA PHE A 478 -5.67 -9.99 -30.23
C PHE A 478 -5.94 -8.72 -31.04
N THR A 479 -7.04 -8.70 -31.80
CA THR A 479 -7.60 -7.47 -32.38
C THR A 479 -8.41 -6.67 -31.35
N CYS A 480 -8.46 -5.34 -31.50
CA CYS A 480 -9.30 -4.49 -30.66
C CYS A 480 -10.78 -4.69 -31.00
N ASN A 481 -11.59 -5.18 -30.05
CA ASN A 481 -13.02 -5.47 -30.26
C ASN A 481 -13.88 -4.25 -30.69
N ASN A 482 -13.36 -3.02 -30.62
CA ASN A 482 -14.09 -1.82 -31.02
C ASN A 482 -13.68 -1.23 -32.38
N CYS A 483 -12.50 -1.54 -32.89
CA CYS A 483 -11.99 -0.96 -34.15
C CYS A 483 -11.23 -1.94 -35.04
N SER A 484 -11.23 -3.23 -34.68
CA SER A 484 -10.61 -4.38 -35.34
C SER A 484 -9.09 -4.28 -35.59
N LYS A 485 -8.44 -3.16 -35.27
CA LYS A 485 -6.98 -3.00 -35.38
C LYS A 485 -6.27 -4.00 -34.45
N ALA A 486 -5.29 -4.72 -34.99
CA ALA A 486 -4.40 -5.59 -34.21
C ALA A 486 -3.73 -4.81 -33.07
N LEU A 487 -3.65 -5.41 -31.88
CA LEU A 487 -3.05 -4.76 -30.71
C LEU A 487 -1.52 -4.87 -30.76
N PRO A 488 -0.77 -3.79 -30.44
CA PRO A 488 0.69 -3.81 -30.48
C PRO A 488 1.24 -4.89 -29.53
N SER A 489 2.28 -5.61 -29.95
CA SER A 489 2.82 -6.76 -29.20
C SER A 489 3.16 -6.39 -27.75
N TRP A 490 3.91 -5.30 -27.57
CA TRP A 490 4.10 -4.64 -26.28
C TRP A 490 3.02 -3.57 -26.03
N GLY A 491 2.53 -3.46 -24.80
CA GLY A 491 1.61 -2.40 -24.37
C GLY A 491 0.48 -2.91 -23.49
N PRO A 492 -0.27 -2.01 -22.83
CA PRO A 492 -1.36 -2.39 -21.94
C PRO A 492 -2.44 -3.19 -22.67
N ARG A 493 -3.05 -4.14 -21.96
CA ARG A 493 -4.21 -4.90 -22.44
C ARG A 493 -5.44 -4.55 -21.59
N TRP A 494 -6.45 -4.00 -22.26
CA TRP A 494 -7.69 -3.54 -21.66
C TRP A 494 -8.79 -4.57 -21.90
N TRP A 495 -8.99 -5.47 -20.94
CA TRP A 495 -10.00 -6.51 -21.01
C TRP A 495 -11.33 -5.94 -20.56
N VAL A 496 -12.35 -6.03 -21.40
CA VAL A 496 -13.69 -5.49 -21.12
C VAL A 496 -14.70 -6.61 -21.28
N CYS A 497 -15.50 -6.84 -20.24
CA CYS A 497 -16.58 -7.83 -20.33
C CYS A 497 -17.71 -7.26 -21.19
N LEU A 498 -18.04 -7.90 -22.31
CA LEU A 498 -19.13 -7.47 -23.21
C LEU A 498 -20.49 -7.40 -22.49
N GLY A 499 -20.69 -8.22 -21.46
CA GLY A 499 -21.94 -8.28 -20.67
C GLY A 499 -22.15 -7.06 -19.75
N CYS A 500 -21.19 -6.76 -18.86
CA CYS A 500 -21.32 -5.64 -17.92
C CYS A 500 -20.66 -4.33 -18.39
N LYS A 501 -19.88 -4.38 -19.48
CA LYS A 501 -19.08 -3.29 -20.07
C LYS A 501 -18.00 -2.69 -19.15
N GLY A 502 -17.83 -3.21 -17.93
CA GLY A 502 -16.73 -2.86 -17.03
C GLY A 502 -15.40 -3.53 -17.43
N GLU A 503 -14.29 -2.93 -16.98
CA GLU A 503 -12.97 -3.58 -17.10
C GLU A 503 -12.96 -4.89 -16.29
N CYS A 504 -12.47 -5.95 -16.91
CA CYS A 504 -12.13 -7.17 -16.20
C CYS A 504 -10.73 -7.05 -15.58
N THR A 505 -10.62 -7.44 -14.31
CA THR A 505 -9.36 -7.40 -13.54
C THR A 505 -8.93 -8.80 -13.09
N ASP A 506 -9.38 -9.83 -13.80
CA ASP A 506 -9.14 -11.23 -13.46
C ASP A 506 -7.70 -11.65 -13.80
N PRO A 507 -6.98 -12.40 -12.93
CA PRO A 507 -5.60 -12.84 -13.20
C PRO A 507 -5.46 -13.79 -14.40
N LEU A 508 -6.55 -14.36 -14.92
CA LEU A 508 -6.56 -15.04 -16.23
C LEU A 508 -6.04 -14.14 -17.36
N HIS A 509 -6.28 -12.83 -17.24
CA HIS A 509 -6.00 -11.85 -18.26
C HIS A 509 -4.71 -11.06 -17.97
N PRO A 510 -3.77 -11.00 -18.93
CA PRO A 510 -2.54 -10.23 -18.74
C PRO A 510 -2.86 -8.73 -18.67
N PRO A 511 -2.21 -7.94 -17.81
CA PRO A 511 -2.32 -6.48 -17.85
C PRO A 511 -1.60 -5.85 -19.05
N TRP A 512 -0.68 -6.59 -19.69
CA TRP A 512 0.27 -6.09 -20.68
C TRP A 512 0.66 -7.19 -21.69
N GLY A 513 1.04 -6.81 -22.93
CA GLY A 513 1.59 -7.73 -23.93
C GLY A 513 3.12 -7.81 -23.91
N PHE A 514 3.68 -8.97 -24.27
CA PHE A 514 5.12 -9.26 -24.12
C PHE A 514 6.00 -8.72 -25.26
N LYS A 515 7.29 -8.50 -24.98
CA LYS A 515 8.30 -8.23 -26.03
C LYS A 515 8.74 -9.55 -26.68
N PRO A 516 8.87 -9.60 -28.02
CA PRO A 516 9.51 -10.74 -28.68
C PRO A 516 10.96 -11.01 -28.22
N SER A 517 11.72 -9.98 -27.82
CA SER A 517 13.13 -10.17 -27.43
C SER A 517 13.31 -10.83 -26.05
N GLN A 518 12.44 -10.52 -25.07
CA GLN A 518 12.45 -11.19 -23.75
C GLN A 518 12.05 -12.69 -23.83
N GLN A 519 11.65 -13.17 -25.01
CA GLN A 519 11.15 -14.51 -25.22
C GLN A 519 12.26 -15.54 -25.44
N GLN A 520 13.48 -15.10 -25.80
CA GLN A 520 14.67 -15.95 -25.92
C GLN A 520 15.37 -16.10 -24.56
N ASP A 521 15.65 -14.98 -23.88
CA ASP A 521 16.42 -14.97 -22.62
C ASP A 521 15.77 -15.80 -21.50
N ILE A 522 14.44 -15.79 -21.39
CA ILE A 522 13.71 -16.55 -20.36
C ILE A 522 13.82 -18.07 -20.57
N ALA A 523 13.98 -18.54 -21.81
CA ALA A 523 14.27 -19.95 -22.08
C ALA A 523 15.73 -20.28 -21.77
N GLY A 524 16.66 -19.35 -22.06
CA GLY A 524 18.08 -19.49 -21.71
C GLY A 524 18.36 -19.51 -20.20
N ILE A 525 17.62 -18.75 -19.39
CA ILE A 525 17.79 -18.70 -17.93
C ILE A 525 17.37 -20.02 -17.25
N THR A 526 16.39 -20.74 -17.81
CA THR A 526 16.09 -22.13 -17.40
C THR A 526 17.13 -23.15 -17.88
N GLY A 527 18.03 -22.74 -18.79
CA GLY A 527 19.16 -23.52 -19.29
C GLY A 527 20.51 -23.11 -18.68
N PHE A 528 20.54 -22.58 -17.46
CA PHE A 528 21.79 -22.44 -16.72
C PHE A 528 22.36 -23.81 -16.41
N ALA A 529 23.31 -24.25 -17.24
CA ALA A 529 23.98 -25.52 -17.09
C ALA A 529 24.73 -25.61 -15.76
N LEU A 530 24.68 -26.79 -15.15
CA LEU A 530 25.77 -27.25 -14.29
C LEU A 530 27.02 -27.36 -15.18
N LEU A 531 27.86 -26.33 -15.15
CA LEU A 531 29.21 -26.36 -15.72
C LEU A 531 30.19 -26.56 -14.57
N GLU A 532 31.08 -27.53 -14.74
CA GLU A 532 31.96 -28.05 -13.71
C GLU A 532 33.17 -27.12 -13.47
N VAL A 533 33.34 -26.68 -12.22
CA VAL A 533 34.63 -26.52 -11.53
C VAL A 533 34.43 -26.86 -10.06
#